data_AF-A0A3N6AJU2-F1
#
_entry.id   AF-A0A3N6AJU2-F1
#
_cell.length_a   1.000
_cell.length_b   1.000
_cell.length_c   1.000
_cell.angle_alpha   90.00
_cell.angle_beta   90.00
_cell.angle_gamma   90.00
#
_symmetry.space_group_name_H-M   'P 1'
#
loop_
_entity.id
_entity.type
_entity.pdbx_description
1 polymer ?
#
loop_
_entity_poly.entity_id
_entity_poly.type
_entity_poly.pdbx_seq_one_letter_code
_entity_poly.pdbx_strand_id
1 'polypeptide(L)'
;MGDDLRATIAQHEAAHAVMRWLLGLPATALSVQDGGGVCEGTGRREPAGDVLMVFLAGYAPEADYTAFGVPDLSPQDTRDVYDIKCAREILTGRPWLCYRAGDRDREPTPLSVDEALCYHFERAAEILFDYCELIEFLGMRLDEAGALSARRVAATFREYRKAIEREQQRGQP
;
A
#
# COMPACT_ATOMS: atom_id res chain seq x y z
N MET A 1 5.98 13.07 -21.20
CA MET A 1 5.69 13.56 -19.83
C MET A 1 4.34 13.06 -19.29
N GLY A 2 3.38 12.65 -20.12
CA GLY A 2 2.12 12.03 -19.65
C GLY A 2 2.22 10.53 -19.33
N ASP A 3 3.01 9.78 -20.10
CA ASP A 3 3.12 8.32 -19.94
C ASP A 3 3.77 7.90 -18.61
N ASP A 4 4.68 8.72 -18.09
CA ASP A 4 5.40 8.47 -16.83
C ASP A 4 4.47 8.59 -15.62
N LEU A 5 3.62 9.63 -15.59
CA LEU A 5 2.65 9.85 -14.51
C LEU A 5 1.59 8.75 -14.44
N ARG A 6 1.12 8.28 -15.60
CA ARG A 6 0.10 7.22 -15.66
C ARG A 6 0.65 5.89 -15.11
N ALA A 7 1.88 5.56 -15.47
CA ALA A 7 2.58 4.39 -14.93
C ALA A 7 2.73 4.48 -13.40
N THR A 8 3.11 5.65 -12.88
CA THR A 8 3.18 5.90 -11.43
C THR A 8 1.83 5.69 -10.74
N ILE A 9 0.74 6.26 -11.27
CA ILE A 9 -0.61 6.05 -10.73
C ILE A 9 -1.00 4.56 -10.76
N ALA A 10 -0.66 3.84 -11.83
CA ALA A 10 -0.94 2.42 -11.93
C ALA A 10 -0.18 1.59 -10.87
N GLN A 11 1.09 1.93 -10.61
CA GLN A 11 1.88 1.30 -9.55
C GLN A 11 1.35 1.64 -8.15
N HIS A 12 0.93 2.89 -7.94
CA HIS A 12 0.26 3.33 -6.71
C HIS A 12 -0.98 2.49 -6.40
N GLU A 13 -1.89 2.34 -7.37
CA GLU A 13 -3.08 1.49 -7.22
C GLU A 13 -2.75 0.00 -7.05
N ALA A 14 -1.70 -0.47 -7.71
CA ALA A 14 -1.21 -1.83 -7.54
C ALA A 14 -0.69 -2.08 -6.12
N ALA A 15 0.00 -1.12 -5.51
CA ALA A 15 0.50 -1.23 -4.14
C ALA A 15 -0.65 -1.31 -3.13
N HIS A 16 -1.72 -0.51 -3.31
CA HIS A 16 -2.97 -0.65 -2.55
C HIS A 16 -3.53 -2.08 -2.64
N ALA A 17 -3.63 -2.61 -3.86
CA ALA A 17 -4.17 -3.95 -4.09
C ALA A 17 -3.32 -5.06 -3.44
N VAL A 18 -1.99 -4.95 -3.53
CA VAL A 18 -1.05 -5.90 -2.94
C VAL A 18 -1.14 -5.84 -1.41
N MET A 19 -1.13 -4.66 -0.80
CA MET A 19 -1.28 -4.52 0.65
C MET A 19 -2.60 -5.14 1.14
N ARG A 20 -3.71 -4.90 0.43
CA ARG A 20 -5.00 -5.54 0.74
C ARG A 20 -4.89 -7.07 0.73
N TRP A 21 -4.22 -7.63 -0.26
CA TRP A 21 -4.04 -9.08 -0.36
C TRP A 21 -3.19 -9.64 0.78
N LEU A 22 -2.10 -8.96 1.17
CA LEU A 22 -1.23 -9.37 2.28
C LEU A 22 -1.96 -9.33 3.62
N LEU A 23 -2.88 -8.38 3.80
CA LEU A 23 -3.75 -8.25 4.98
C LEU A 23 -4.95 -9.23 4.95
N GLY A 24 -5.06 -10.09 3.93
CA GLY A 24 -6.18 -11.03 3.79
C GLY A 24 -7.51 -10.38 3.42
N LEU A 25 -7.49 -9.14 2.96
CA LEU A 25 -8.68 -8.40 2.55
C LEU A 25 -9.14 -8.84 1.14
N PRO A 26 -10.43 -8.70 0.80
CA PRO A 26 -10.91 -9.00 -0.54
C PRO A 26 -10.26 -8.10 -1.58
N ALA A 27 -9.91 -8.69 -2.73
CA ALA A 27 -9.49 -7.96 -3.90
C ALA A 27 -10.60 -7.03 -4.41
N THR A 28 -10.18 -5.91 -4.99
CA THR A 28 -11.02 -4.80 -5.44
C THR A 28 -10.71 -4.50 -6.90
N ALA A 29 -11.64 -3.82 -7.58
CA ALA A 29 -11.35 -3.32 -8.92
C ALA A 29 -10.35 -2.18 -8.82
N LEU A 30 -9.46 -2.10 -9.81
CA LEU A 30 -8.48 -1.03 -9.98
C LEU A 30 -8.78 -0.30 -11.29
N SER A 31 -8.63 1.02 -11.27
CA SER A 31 -8.75 1.84 -12.48
C SER A 31 -7.81 3.03 -12.40
N VAL A 32 -7.26 3.41 -13.56
CA VAL A 32 -6.49 4.66 -13.72
C VAL A 32 -7.37 5.64 -14.47
N GLN A 33 -7.52 6.84 -13.94
CA GLN A 33 -8.26 7.96 -14.52
C GLN A 33 -7.32 9.15 -14.71
N ASP A 34 -7.71 10.10 -15.57
CA ASP A 34 -6.94 11.33 -15.76
C ASP A 34 -6.93 12.12 -14.44
N GLY A 35 -5.79 12.10 -13.73
CA GLY A 35 -5.59 12.79 -12.46
C GLY A 35 -5.68 11.91 -11.20
N GLY A 36 -5.74 10.58 -11.31
CA GLY A 36 -5.65 9.69 -10.16
C GLY A 36 -6.16 8.27 -10.41
N GLY A 37 -6.06 7.40 -9.41
CA GLY A 37 -6.62 6.05 -9.43
C GLY A 37 -7.69 5.86 -8.35
N VAL A 38 -8.44 4.76 -8.45
CA VAL A 38 -9.40 4.37 -7.39
C VAL A 38 -9.39 2.86 -7.19
N CYS A 39 -9.31 2.47 -5.92
CA CYS A 39 -9.59 1.13 -5.42
C CYS A 39 -11.01 1.08 -4.82
N GLU A 40 -11.94 0.35 -5.45
CA GLU A 40 -13.33 0.27 -4.97
C GLU A 40 -13.46 -0.35 -3.57
N GLY A 41 -14.21 0.29 -2.68
CA GLY A 41 -14.50 -0.25 -1.35
C GLY A 41 -15.42 -1.49 -1.39
N THR A 42 -15.22 -2.43 -0.45
CA THR A 42 -16.01 -3.67 -0.37
C THR A 42 -17.32 -3.54 0.45
N GLY A 43 -17.53 -2.39 1.10
CA GLY A 43 -18.63 -2.16 2.04
C GLY A 43 -18.51 -2.92 3.37
N ARG A 44 -17.40 -3.67 3.59
CA ARG A 44 -17.13 -4.39 4.83
C ARG A 44 -16.43 -3.48 5.86
N ARG A 45 -16.64 -3.78 7.15
CA ARG A 45 -15.87 -3.16 8.22
C ARG A 45 -14.53 -3.89 8.35
N GLU A 46 -13.45 -3.16 8.15
CA GLU A 46 -12.09 -3.66 8.29
C GLU A 46 -11.41 -3.01 9.53
N PRO A 47 -10.43 -3.68 10.17
CA PRO A 47 -9.65 -3.08 11.24
C PRO A 47 -9.00 -1.77 10.80
N ALA A 48 -9.01 -0.76 11.67
CA ALA A 48 -8.48 0.56 11.30
C ALA A 48 -6.97 0.55 11.00
N GLY A 49 -6.22 -0.35 11.64
CA GLY A 49 -4.80 -0.55 11.32
C GLY A 49 -4.61 -1.05 9.89
N ASP A 50 -5.39 -2.04 9.46
CA ASP A 50 -5.32 -2.58 8.10
C ASP A 50 -5.68 -1.51 7.06
N VAL A 51 -6.73 -0.72 7.33
CA VAL A 51 -7.12 0.40 6.46
C VAL A 51 -6.02 1.47 6.39
N LEU A 52 -5.38 1.78 7.52
CA LEU A 52 -4.24 2.69 7.56
C LEU A 52 -3.08 2.18 6.69
N MET A 53 -2.72 0.90 6.82
CA MET A 53 -1.65 0.29 6.02
C MET A 53 -1.96 0.32 4.53
N VAL A 54 -3.23 0.09 4.14
CA VAL A 54 -3.66 0.22 2.75
C VAL A 54 -3.45 1.65 2.27
N PHE A 55 -3.99 2.67 2.95
CA PHE A 55 -3.79 4.07 2.53
C PHE A 55 -2.31 4.44 2.34
N LEU A 56 -1.42 3.95 3.21
CA LEU A 56 0.01 4.25 3.10
C LEU A 56 0.73 3.44 2.01
N ALA A 57 0.15 2.35 1.53
CA ALA A 57 0.77 1.46 0.55
C ALA A 57 0.99 2.12 -0.81
N GLY A 58 0.03 2.93 -1.28
CA GLY A 58 0.08 3.58 -2.59
C GLY A 58 1.35 4.41 -2.80
N TYR A 59 1.82 5.06 -1.74
CA TYR A 59 2.99 5.93 -1.79
C TYR A 59 4.34 5.19 -1.74
N ALA A 60 4.35 3.90 -1.37
CA ALA A 60 5.58 3.12 -1.27
C ALA A 60 6.40 3.06 -2.59
N PRO A 61 5.81 2.72 -3.77
CA PRO A 61 6.54 2.75 -5.03
C PRO A 61 7.04 4.16 -5.41
N GLU A 62 6.30 5.21 -5.06
CA GLU A 62 6.72 6.60 -5.34
C GLU A 62 7.96 7.03 -4.52
N ALA A 63 8.13 6.43 -3.35
CA ALA A 63 9.29 6.64 -2.46
C ALA A 63 10.42 5.62 -2.69
N ASP A 64 10.41 4.88 -3.81
CA ASP A 64 11.32 3.78 -4.11
C ASP A 64 11.39 2.72 -2.98
N TYR A 65 10.29 2.53 -2.26
CA TYR A 65 10.19 1.66 -1.08
C TYR A 65 11.17 2.02 0.05
N THR A 66 11.79 3.19 0.00
CA THR A 66 12.77 3.61 1.01
C THR A 66 12.09 4.31 2.18
N ALA A 67 12.50 3.96 3.40
CA ALA A 67 12.12 4.67 4.62
C ALA A 67 12.70 6.10 4.67
N PHE A 68 13.75 6.39 3.90
CA PHE A 68 14.46 7.67 3.90
C PHE A 68 13.78 8.76 3.06
N GLY A 69 12.66 8.44 2.43
CA GLY A 69 11.94 9.31 1.52
C GLY A 69 10.51 9.61 1.94
N VAL A 70 10.13 9.47 3.23
CA VAL A 70 8.84 10.02 3.67
C VAL A 70 8.87 11.50 3.29
N PRO A 71 8.03 11.96 2.34
CA PRO A 71 8.02 13.35 1.93
C PRO A 71 7.77 14.18 3.18
N ASP A 72 8.10 15.46 3.14
CA ASP A 72 7.60 16.35 4.16
C ASP A 72 6.07 16.34 4.06
N LEU A 73 5.43 15.46 4.86
CA LEU A 73 3.98 15.29 4.95
C LEU A 73 3.35 16.52 5.63
N SER A 74 4.12 17.60 5.80
CA SER A 74 3.61 18.89 6.20
C SER A 74 2.44 19.29 5.31
N PRO A 75 1.46 20.03 5.85
CA PRO A 75 0.22 20.35 5.12
C PRO A 75 0.37 21.14 3.81
N GLN A 76 1.60 21.48 3.40
CA GLN A 76 1.88 22.42 2.33
C GLN A 76 2.17 21.76 0.98
N ASP A 77 2.54 20.48 0.93
CA ASP A 77 2.76 19.77 -0.33
C ASP A 77 1.44 19.12 -0.80
N THR A 78 0.77 19.78 -1.73
CA THR A 78 -0.69 19.64 -1.97
C THR A 78 -1.06 18.72 -3.12
N ARG A 79 -0.11 17.96 -3.71
CA ARG A 79 -0.37 17.30 -4.98
C ARG A 79 -0.94 15.87 -4.93
N ASP A 80 -0.74 15.08 -3.89
CA ASP A 80 -1.26 13.69 -3.83
C ASP A 80 -1.70 13.21 -2.43
N VAL A 81 -2.28 14.11 -1.62
CA VAL A 81 -2.44 13.90 -0.16
C VAL A 81 -3.76 13.22 0.25
N TYR A 82 -4.57 12.63 -0.66
CA TYR A 82 -5.85 12.05 -0.20
C TYR A 82 -5.62 10.89 0.77
N ASP A 83 -4.79 9.93 0.39
CA ASP A 83 -4.51 8.76 1.22
C ASP A 83 -3.79 9.12 2.51
N ILE A 84 -2.82 10.03 2.42
CA ILE A 84 -2.11 10.58 3.58
C ILE A 84 -3.06 11.33 4.52
N LYS A 85 -3.99 12.12 3.99
CA LYS A 85 -5.01 12.82 4.78
C LYS A 85 -5.93 11.82 5.47
N CYS A 86 -6.40 10.79 4.75
CA CYS A 86 -7.22 9.74 5.33
C CYS A 86 -6.47 8.94 6.40
N ALA A 87 -5.20 8.63 6.19
CA ALA A 87 -4.32 8.01 7.18
C ALA A 87 -4.17 8.90 8.43
N ARG A 88 -3.93 10.20 8.26
CA ARG A 88 -3.86 11.19 9.34
C ARG A 88 -5.17 11.31 10.11
N GLU A 89 -6.31 11.32 9.43
CA GLU A 89 -7.64 11.31 10.05
C GLU A 89 -7.88 10.03 10.88
N ILE A 90 -7.45 8.87 10.35
CA ILE A 90 -7.53 7.59 11.08
C ILE A 90 -6.74 7.65 12.38
N LEU A 91 -5.49 8.13 12.33
CA LEU A 91 -4.59 8.25 13.48
C LEU A 91 -5.11 9.25 14.50
N THR A 92 -5.59 10.41 14.05
CA THR A 92 -6.19 11.45 14.91
C THR A 92 -7.41 10.91 15.66
N GLY A 93 -8.26 10.13 14.98
CA GLY A 93 -9.45 9.53 15.59
C GLY A 93 -9.17 8.28 16.45
N ARG A 94 -7.95 7.74 16.44
CA ARG A 94 -7.60 6.46 17.09
C ARG A 94 -6.24 6.52 17.76
N PRO A 95 -6.13 7.17 18.94
CA PRO A 95 -4.86 7.37 19.63
C PRO A 95 -4.08 6.08 19.93
N TRP A 96 -4.76 4.94 20.06
CA TRP A 96 -4.10 3.64 20.27
C TRP A 96 -3.27 3.14 19.08
N LEU A 97 -3.42 3.73 17.89
CA LEU A 97 -2.54 3.47 16.74
C LEU A 97 -1.27 4.33 16.77
N CYS A 98 -1.20 5.34 17.64
CA CYS A 98 -0.06 6.26 17.78
C CYS A 98 0.94 5.77 18.84
N TYR A 99 1.29 4.49 18.79
CA TYR A 99 2.26 3.88 19.68
C TYR A 99 3.25 3.05 18.88
N ARG A 100 4.55 3.20 19.17
CA ARG A 100 5.59 2.29 18.72
C ARG A 100 5.67 1.14 19.72
N ALA A 101 5.58 -0.09 19.22
CA ALA A 101 5.84 -1.26 20.07
C ALA A 101 7.26 -1.18 20.61
N GLY A 102 7.43 -1.30 21.92
CA GLY A 102 8.75 -1.48 22.51
C GLY A 102 9.30 -2.87 22.19
N ASP A 103 10.62 -3.04 22.32
CA ASP A 103 11.23 -4.37 22.41
C ASP A 103 10.62 -5.14 23.60
N ARG A 104 10.82 -6.46 23.70
CA ARG A 104 10.18 -7.36 24.69
C ARG A 104 10.15 -6.86 26.16
N ASP A 105 11.07 -5.97 26.54
CA ASP A 105 11.21 -5.41 27.89
C ASP A 105 10.99 -3.89 27.97
N ARG A 106 10.50 -3.25 26.90
CA ARG A 106 10.26 -1.80 26.83
C ARG A 106 8.77 -1.49 26.73
N GLU A 107 8.33 -0.52 27.53
CA GLU A 107 6.99 0.04 27.42
C GLU A 107 6.75 0.63 26.01
N PRO A 108 5.52 0.55 25.47
CA PRO A 108 5.18 1.21 24.23
C PRO A 108 5.46 2.72 24.29
N THR A 109 6.12 3.25 23.26
CA THR A 109 6.42 4.69 23.19
C THR A 109 5.28 5.42 22.48
N PRO A 110 4.62 6.41 23.11
CA PRO A 110 3.63 7.24 22.43
C PRO A 110 4.29 8.07 21.33
N LEU A 111 3.60 8.23 20.21
CA LEU A 111 4.02 9.02 19.05
C LEU A 111 3.01 10.16 18.82
N SER A 112 3.47 11.28 18.29
CA SER A 112 2.59 12.25 17.63
C SER A 112 1.93 11.62 16.39
N VAL A 113 0.89 12.27 15.85
CA VAL A 113 0.21 11.77 14.64
C VAL A 113 1.17 11.67 13.45
N ASP A 114 2.04 12.66 13.25
CA ASP A 114 2.98 12.65 12.13
C ASP A 114 4.10 11.62 12.35
N GLU A 115 4.59 11.45 13.58
CA GLU A 115 5.55 10.37 13.89
C GLU A 115 4.93 8.97 13.70
N ALA A 116 3.65 8.80 14.05
CA ALA A 116 2.92 7.56 13.82
C ALA A 116 2.71 7.32 12.31
N LEU A 117 2.43 8.37 11.55
CA LEU A 117 2.27 8.30 10.10
C LEU A 117 3.56 7.80 9.42
N CYS A 118 4.70 8.39 9.77
CA CYS A 118 6.01 7.92 9.31
C CYS A 118 6.26 6.46 9.74
N TYR A 119 6.03 6.14 11.02
CA TYR A 119 6.23 4.79 11.55
C TYR A 119 5.40 3.72 10.81
N HIS A 120 4.13 3.98 10.52
CA HIS A 120 3.29 3.03 9.79
C HIS A 120 3.64 2.96 8.30
N PHE A 121 4.06 4.08 7.69
CA PHE A 121 4.52 4.09 6.31
C PHE A 121 5.81 3.27 6.15
N GLU A 122 6.79 3.45 7.04
CA GLU A 122 8.03 2.66 7.04
C GLU A 122 7.73 1.15 7.05
N ARG A 123 6.78 0.73 7.90
CA ARG A 123 6.33 -0.67 7.95
C ARG A 123 5.62 -1.11 6.68
N ALA A 124 4.82 -0.24 6.07
CA ALA A 124 4.12 -0.56 4.83
C ALA A 124 5.12 -0.76 3.69
N ALA A 125 6.08 0.15 3.57
CA ALA A 125 7.16 0.08 2.59
C ALA A 125 8.04 -1.16 2.79
N GLU A 126 8.44 -1.47 4.03
CA GLU A 126 9.21 -2.68 4.36
C GLU A 126 8.47 -3.96 3.93
N ILE A 127 7.17 -4.05 4.23
CA ILE A 127 6.34 -5.19 3.79
C ILE A 127 6.28 -5.27 2.26
N LEU A 128 6.06 -4.15 1.58
CA LEU A 128 5.86 -4.13 0.13
C LEU A 128 7.14 -4.31 -0.68
N PHE A 129 8.31 -4.04 -0.08
CA PHE A 129 9.60 -4.22 -0.72
C PHE A 129 9.79 -5.65 -1.24
N ASP A 130 9.40 -6.66 -0.44
CA ASP A 130 9.45 -8.08 -0.83
C ASP A 130 8.50 -8.43 -1.99
N TYR A 131 7.60 -7.52 -2.37
CA TYR A 131 6.59 -7.69 -3.41
C TYR A 131 6.69 -6.65 -4.53
N CYS A 132 7.80 -5.92 -4.63
CA CYS A 132 7.97 -4.86 -5.64
C CYS A 132 7.75 -5.37 -7.07
N GLU A 133 8.25 -6.56 -7.43
CA GLU A 133 8.03 -7.16 -8.75
C GLU A 133 6.55 -7.45 -9.03
N LEU A 134 5.78 -7.85 -8.01
CA LEU A 134 4.34 -8.08 -8.15
C LEU A 134 3.60 -6.76 -8.36
N ILE A 135 3.99 -5.71 -7.64
CA ILE A 135 3.42 -4.37 -7.75
C ILE A 135 3.70 -3.82 -9.14
N GLU A 136 4.94 -3.90 -9.63
CA GLU A 136 5.34 -3.50 -10.98
C GLU A 136 4.56 -4.28 -12.05
N PHE A 137 4.47 -5.60 -11.91
CA PHE A 137 3.72 -6.44 -12.85
C PHE A 137 2.24 -6.04 -12.88
N LEU A 138 1.59 -5.93 -11.72
CA LEU A 138 0.17 -5.57 -11.65
C LEU A 138 -0.07 -4.13 -12.15
N GLY A 139 0.84 -3.20 -11.84
CA GLY A 139 0.83 -1.82 -12.31
C GLY A 139 0.93 -1.74 -13.82
N MET A 140 1.88 -2.44 -14.44
CA MET A 140 2.00 -2.54 -15.90
C MET A 140 0.71 -3.08 -16.54
N ARG A 141 0.12 -4.14 -15.96
CA ARG A 141 -1.15 -4.70 -16.46
C ARG A 141 -2.31 -3.71 -16.35
N LEU A 142 -2.32 -2.91 -15.29
CA LEU A 142 -3.34 -1.90 -15.05
C LEU A 142 -3.16 -0.73 -16.01
N ASP A 143 -1.93 -0.26 -16.22
CA ASP A 143 -1.62 0.80 -17.16
C ASP A 143 -2.05 0.44 -18.59
N GLU A 144 -1.68 -0.75 -19.07
CA GLU A 144 -2.07 -1.27 -20.39
C GLU A 144 -3.61 -1.37 -20.55
N ALA A 145 -4.30 -1.85 -19.52
CA ALA A 145 -5.75 -2.11 -19.60
C ALA A 145 -6.61 -0.89 -19.28
N GLY A 146 -6.07 0.12 -18.60
CA GLY A 146 -6.79 1.24 -17.98
C GLY A 146 -7.63 0.85 -16.77
N ALA A 147 -8.13 -0.39 -16.70
CA ALA A 147 -8.85 -0.93 -15.56
C ALA A 147 -8.72 -2.46 -15.44
N LEU A 148 -8.68 -2.93 -14.19
CA LEU A 148 -8.69 -4.35 -13.84
C LEU A 148 -9.87 -4.64 -12.90
N SER A 149 -10.69 -5.63 -13.23
CA SER A 149 -11.74 -6.08 -12.32
C SER A 149 -11.16 -6.82 -11.11
N ALA A 150 -11.86 -6.78 -9.97
CA ALA A 150 -11.49 -7.52 -8.76
C ALA A 150 -11.17 -9.01 -9.02
N ARG A 151 -11.88 -9.65 -9.96
CA ARG A 151 -11.64 -11.04 -10.35
C ARG A 151 -10.28 -11.23 -11.02
N ARG A 152 -9.87 -10.29 -11.89
CA ARG A 152 -8.56 -10.33 -12.56
C ARG A 152 -7.44 -10.09 -11.56
N VAL A 153 -7.58 -9.09 -10.68
CA VAL A 153 -6.64 -8.82 -9.59
C VAL A 153 -6.46 -10.05 -8.70
N ALA A 154 -7.56 -10.67 -8.25
CA ALA A 154 -7.51 -11.89 -7.46
C ALA A 154 -6.88 -13.08 -8.21
N ALA A 155 -7.03 -13.16 -9.53
CA ALA A 155 -6.39 -14.20 -10.33
C ALA A 155 -4.87 -14.01 -10.37
N THR A 156 -4.39 -12.77 -10.58
CA THR A 156 -2.97 -12.43 -10.51
C THR A 156 -2.34 -12.86 -9.19
N PHE A 157 -2.97 -12.55 -8.05
CA PHE A 157 -2.44 -12.97 -6.74
C PHE A 157 -2.38 -14.49 -6.55
N ARG A 158 -3.36 -15.23 -7.06
CA ARG A 158 -3.33 -16.70 -7.03
C ARG A 158 -2.22 -17.28 -7.90
N GLU A 159 -1.96 -16.68 -9.06
CA GLU A 159 -0.90 -17.11 -9.97
C GLU A 159 0.48 -16.84 -9.38
N TYR A 160 0.68 -15.63 -8.83
CA TYR A 160 1.91 -15.26 -8.14
C TYR A 160 2.23 -16.19 -6.96
N ARG A 161 1.25 -16.45 -6.08
CA ARG A 161 1.42 -17.39 -4.97
C ARG A 161 1.86 -18.78 -5.44
N LYS A 162 1.23 -19.31 -6.50
CA LYS A 162 1.61 -20.60 -7.08
C LYS A 162 3.02 -20.59 -7.67
N ALA A 163 3.48 -19.46 -8.21
CA ALA A 163 4.83 -19.33 -8.72
C ALA A 163 5.87 -19.44 -7.58
N ILE A 164 5.66 -18.68 -6.50
CA ILE A 164 6.52 -18.75 -5.29
C ILE A 164 6.53 -20.17 -4.72
N GLU A 165 5.38 -20.81 -4.55
CA GLU A 165 5.29 -22.18 -4.01
C GLU A 165 6.08 -23.19 -4.87
N ARG A 166 6.07 -23.04 -6.20
CA ARG A 166 6.83 -23.90 -7.11
C ARG A 166 8.33 -23.67 -7.01
N GLU A 167 8.75 -22.42 -6.85
CA GLU A 167 10.17 -22.08 -6.68
C GLU A 167 10.72 -22.62 -5.36
N GLN A 168 9.96 -22.47 -4.27
CA GLN A 168 10.31 -23.04 -2.97
C GLN A 168 10.44 -24.57 -3.01
N GLN A 169 9.55 -25.26 -3.74
CA GLN A 169 9.63 -26.71 -3.94
C GLN A 169 10.83 -27.15 -4.78
N ARG A 170 11.29 -26.32 -5.74
CA ARG A 170 12.47 -26.59 -6.56
C ARG A 170 13.78 -26.35 -5.80
N GLY A 171 13.76 -25.50 -4.78
CA GLY A 171 14.91 -25.19 -3.93
C GLY A 171 15.10 -26.12 -2.72
N GLN A 172 14.19 -27.07 -2.48
CA GLN A 172 14.35 -28.08 -1.42
C GLN A 172 15.09 -29.31 -1.98
N PRO A 173 16.24 -29.71 -1.38
CA PRO A 173 17.03 -30.86 -1.82
C PRO A 173 16.34 -32.20 -1.57
#